data_AF-A0A974YYC2-F1
#
_entry.id   AF-A0A974YYC2-F1
#
_cell.length_a   1.000
_cell.length_b   1.000
_cell.length_c   1.000
_cell.angle_alpha   90.00
_cell.angle_beta   90.00
_cell.angle_gamma   90.00
#
_symmetry.space_group_name_H-M   'P 1'
#
loop_
_entity.id
_entity.type
_entity.pdbx_description
1 polymer ?
#
loop_
_entity_poly.entity_id
_entity_poly.type
_entity_poly.pdbx_seq_one_letter_code
_entity_poly.pdbx_strand_id
1 'polypeptide(L)'
;MNNHNVNDYSGSQEDNEATKSTDRGVENVWQQHNADDVAYQRQAQVTWWTLMGGIALGALLTQFDQLLAETQMGNGYYFLYFIATCFVIINSWVQTAWGALVLCWPISVTSSMILFFGNLSCCVAALSITNPSRWLMGMAGVIFFAVLMQFFFRKQQGWSTLTQDAIKHAKLGIAVYIGLIILLLIMVAILSLFPNKWLEILFGFLALVFSSLALYWQHLGMQREKAGLHIARVLFIQNSTVVWVRLTTCPIGMLLLKG
;
A
#
# COMPACT_ATOMS: atom_id res chain seq x y z
N MET A 1 -7.71 58.66 58.98
CA MET A 1 -6.27 58.72 59.32
C MET A 1 -5.58 57.78 58.34
N ASN A 2 -5.04 58.18 57.17
CA ASN A 2 -3.94 59.13 56.87
C ASN A 2 -2.78 58.98 57.87
N ASN A 3 -1.50 58.81 57.50
CA ASN A 3 -0.79 58.95 56.21
C ASN A 3 0.67 58.42 56.31
N HIS A 4 1.41 58.43 55.19
CA HIS A 4 2.88 58.26 54.96
C HIS A 4 3.39 56.83 54.77
N ASN A 5 3.91 56.35 53.63
CA ASN A 5 4.41 56.87 52.34
C ASN A 5 5.70 57.71 52.31
N VAL A 6 6.49 57.46 51.23
CA VAL A 6 7.69 58.16 50.67
C VAL A 6 9.03 57.44 50.98
N ASN A 7 9.58 56.60 50.08
CA ASN A 7 10.41 56.86 48.85
C ASN A 7 11.93 57.03 49.18
N ASP A 8 12.96 56.79 48.35
CA ASP A 8 13.18 56.47 46.93
C ASP A 8 14.69 56.15 46.72
N TYR A 9 15.05 55.77 45.46
CA TYR A 9 16.38 55.75 44.79
C TYR A 9 17.25 54.47 44.97
N SER A 10 17.86 53.86 43.94
CA SER A 10 18.07 54.21 42.52
C SER A 10 18.76 53.05 41.76
N GLY A 11 18.47 52.92 40.46
CA GLY A 11 19.31 52.45 39.33
C GLY A 11 20.36 51.34 39.55
N SER A 12 20.34 50.27 38.77
CA SER A 12 20.79 50.35 37.37
C SER A 12 20.08 49.38 36.43
N GLN A 13 19.80 49.91 35.24
CA GLN A 13 19.22 49.28 34.06
C GLN A 13 20.33 49.25 33.01
N GLU A 14 20.95 48.08 32.82
CA GLU A 14 21.93 47.65 31.80
C GLU A 14 22.21 46.17 32.20
N ASP A 15 21.83 45.11 31.48
CA ASP A 15 22.02 44.85 30.06
C ASP A 15 20.85 44.07 29.44
N ASN A 16 20.51 44.54 28.25
CA ASN A 16 19.58 43.97 27.30
C ASN A 16 20.15 42.73 26.60
N GLU A 17 19.23 41.83 26.23
CA GLU A 17 19.22 41.15 24.92
C GLU A 17 20.40 40.26 24.54
N ALA A 18 20.57 39.10 25.19
CA ALA A 18 21.36 38.01 24.59
C ALA A 18 20.75 36.60 24.70
N THR A 19 19.57 36.44 25.31
CA THR A 19 19.06 35.08 25.63
C THR A 19 17.59 34.90 25.29
N LYS A 20 17.16 35.35 24.10
CA LYS A 20 15.78 35.11 23.63
C LYS A 20 15.63 34.83 22.13
N SER A 21 16.74 34.68 21.39
CA SER A 21 16.72 34.41 19.94
C SER A 21 17.20 33.00 19.55
N THR A 22 17.73 32.20 20.47
CA THR A 22 18.33 30.88 20.15
C THR A 22 17.42 29.67 20.36
N ASP A 23 16.24 29.84 20.96
CA ASP A 23 15.36 28.70 21.29
C ASP A 23 14.41 28.33 20.14
N ARG A 24 13.94 29.34 19.38
CA ARG A 24 13.06 29.13 18.21
C ARG A 24 13.77 28.47 17.03
N GLY A 25 15.10 28.63 16.93
CA GLY A 25 15.90 27.98 15.90
C GLY A 25 16.05 26.48 16.16
N VAL A 26 16.21 26.08 17.42
CA VAL A 26 16.39 24.68 17.82
C VAL A 26 15.07 23.91 17.74
N GLU A 27 13.95 24.49 18.19
CA GLU A 27 12.61 23.87 18.02
C GLU A 27 12.24 23.68 16.54
N ASN A 28 12.58 24.64 15.67
CA ASN A 28 12.37 24.48 14.23
C ASN A 28 13.23 23.37 13.63
N VAL A 29 14.48 23.19 14.07
CA VAL A 29 15.35 22.09 13.62
C VAL A 29 14.80 20.74 14.08
N TRP A 30 14.30 20.61 15.32
CA TRP A 30 13.70 19.36 15.80
C TRP A 30 12.36 19.04 15.15
N GLN A 31 11.53 20.04 14.87
CA GLN A 31 10.29 19.84 14.11
C GLN A 31 10.58 19.45 12.67
N GLN A 32 11.61 20.03 12.06
CA GLN A 32 12.08 19.68 10.73
C GLN A 32 12.67 18.27 10.69
N HIS A 33 13.49 17.89 11.67
CA HIS A 33 13.97 16.51 11.85
C HIS A 33 12.84 15.51 12.04
N ASN A 34 11.83 15.83 12.86
CA ASN A 34 10.66 14.95 13.04
C ASN A 34 9.85 14.79 11.74
N ALA A 35 9.72 15.86 10.94
CA ALA A 35 9.07 15.80 9.64
C ALA A 35 9.89 14.97 8.63
N ASP A 36 11.20 15.15 8.62
CA ASP A 36 12.13 14.41 7.77
C ASP A 36 12.22 12.93 8.15
N ASP A 37 12.17 12.59 9.45
CA ASP A 37 12.12 11.22 9.95
C ASP A 37 10.84 10.51 9.53
N VAL A 38 9.68 11.18 9.59
CA VAL A 38 8.40 10.63 9.10
C VAL A 38 8.44 10.44 7.59
N ALA A 39 9.02 11.37 6.82
CA ALA A 39 9.20 11.23 5.39
C ALA A 39 10.13 10.05 5.04
N TYR A 40 11.23 9.90 5.76
CA TYR A 40 12.18 8.79 5.61
C TYR A 40 11.53 7.45 5.93
N GLN A 41 10.78 7.34 7.02
CA GLN A 41 10.07 6.11 7.39
C GLN A 41 9.05 5.70 6.33
N ARG A 42 8.32 6.66 5.72
CA ARG A 42 7.38 6.37 4.62
C ARG A 42 8.08 5.93 3.36
N GLN A 43 9.21 6.55 3.02
CA GLN A 43 10.01 6.14 1.87
C GLN A 43 10.59 4.74 2.08
N ALA A 44 11.09 4.43 3.28
CA ALA A 44 11.55 3.09 3.66
C ALA A 44 10.42 2.08 3.58
N GLN A 45 9.21 2.44 4.01
CA GLN A 45 8.02 1.60 3.91
C GLN A 45 7.64 1.30 2.44
N VAL A 46 7.62 2.30 1.56
CA VAL A 46 7.37 2.09 0.12
C VAL A 46 8.46 1.24 -0.52
N THR A 47 9.71 1.44 -0.14
CA THR A 47 10.85 0.63 -0.61
C THR A 47 10.66 -0.83 -0.18
N TRP A 48 10.30 -1.06 1.08
CA TRP A 48 9.99 -2.39 1.60
C TRP A 48 8.83 -3.06 0.83
N TRP A 49 7.74 -2.34 0.55
CA TRP A 49 6.63 -2.89 -0.24
C TRP A 49 7.01 -3.16 -1.69
N THR A 50 7.88 -2.35 -2.27
CA THR A 50 8.40 -2.57 -3.63
C THR A 50 9.25 -3.83 -3.69
N LEU A 51 10.09 -4.08 -2.68
CA LEU A 51 10.86 -5.32 -2.57
C LEU A 51 9.94 -6.54 -2.45
N MET A 52 8.91 -6.48 -1.59
CA MET A 52 7.94 -7.58 -1.44
C MET A 52 7.14 -7.84 -2.72
N GLY A 53 6.70 -6.79 -3.42
CA GLY A 53 6.06 -6.91 -4.73
C GLY A 53 7.00 -7.50 -5.79
N GLY A 54 8.28 -7.12 -5.75
CA GLY A 54 9.34 -7.71 -6.59
C GLY A 54 9.56 -9.19 -6.31
N ILE A 55 9.49 -9.63 -5.04
CA ILE A 55 9.54 -11.05 -4.68
C ILE A 55 8.34 -11.81 -5.23
N ALA A 56 7.12 -11.24 -5.14
CA ALA A 56 5.93 -11.86 -5.71
C ALA A 56 6.01 -11.97 -7.24
N LEU A 57 6.54 -10.94 -7.92
CA LEU A 57 6.79 -10.98 -9.35
C LEU A 57 7.89 -11.99 -9.71
N GLY A 58 8.97 -12.07 -8.94
CA GLY A 58 10.02 -13.07 -9.11
C GLY A 58 9.47 -14.49 -8.96
N ALA A 59 8.64 -14.72 -7.95
CA ALA A 59 7.93 -15.99 -7.75
C ALA A 59 7.05 -16.35 -8.96
N LEU A 60 6.33 -15.38 -9.52
CA LEU A 60 5.54 -15.57 -10.74
C LEU A 60 6.42 -15.96 -11.94
N LEU A 61 7.57 -15.30 -12.10
CA LEU A 61 8.51 -15.59 -13.19
C LEU A 61 9.15 -16.98 -13.07
N THR A 62 9.35 -17.51 -11.85
CA THR A 62 9.83 -18.89 -11.69
C THR A 62 8.87 -19.94 -12.25
N GLN A 63 7.57 -19.60 -12.37
CA GLN A 63 6.56 -20.49 -12.92
C GLN A 63 6.42 -20.35 -14.44
N PHE A 64 7.18 -19.46 -15.09
CA PHE A 64 7.04 -19.20 -16.52
C PHE A 64 7.37 -20.43 -17.37
N ASP A 65 8.43 -21.18 -17.05
CA ASP A 65 8.78 -22.40 -17.78
C ASP A 65 7.69 -23.47 -17.67
N GLN A 66 7.10 -23.62 -16.47
CA GLN A 66 5.99 -24.54 -16.24
C GLN A 66 4.74 -24.11 -17.01
N LEU A 67 4.44 -22.80 -17.05
CA LEU A 67 3.34 -22.23 -17.82
C LEU A 67 3.51 -22.48 -19.33
N LEU A 68 4.72 -22.33 -19.85
CA LEU A 68 5.02 -22.64 -21.25
C LEU A 68 4.84 -24.12 -21.56
N ALA A 69 5.30 -25.02 -20.67
CA ALA A 69 5.11 -26.45 -20.81
C ALA A 69 3.62 -26.83 -20.86
N GLU A 70 2.82 -26.30 -19.94
CA GLU A 70 1.36 -26.54 -19.92
C GLU A 70 0.64 -25.98 -21.17
N THR A 71 1.14 -24.88 -21.71
CA THR A 71 0.60 -24.29 -22.95
C THR A 71 0.84 -25.20 -24.16
N GLN A 72 2.04 -25.79 -24.25
CA GLN A 72 2.36 -26.75 -25.31
C GLN A 72 1.48 -28.00 -25.24
N MET A 73 0.99 -28.36 -24.05
CA MET A 73 0.03 -29.46 -23.84
C MET A 73 -1.43 -29.09 -24.11
N GLY A 74 -1.72 -27.85 -24.53
CA GLY A 74 -3.06 -27.36 -24.82
C GLY A 74 -3.81 -26.76 -23.63
N ASN A 75 -3.17 -26.61 -22.47
CA ASN A 75 -3.75 -25.97 -21.28
C ASN A 75 -3.44 -24.46 -21.23
N GLY A 76 -3.60 -23.75 -22.35
CA GLY A 76 -3.26 -22.32 -22.46
C GLY A 76 -4.08 -21.37 -21.57
N TYR A 77 -5.17 -21.84 -20.95
CA TYR A 77 -5.99 -21.04 -20.04
C TYR A 77 -5.25 -20.63 -18.76
N TYR A 78 -4.14 -21.28 -18.39
CA TYR A 78 -3.31 -20.84 -17.27
C TYR A 78 -2.72 -19.44 -17.46
N PHE A 79 -2.62 -18.94 -18.70
CA PHE A 79 -2.26 -17.53 -18.95
C PHE A 79 -3.27 -16.56 -18.34
N LEU A 80 -4.54 -16.93 -18.21
CA LEU A 80 -5.54 -16.08 -17.56
C LEU A 80 -5.17 -15.85 -16.09
N TYR A 81 -4.74 -16.89 -15.39
CA TYR A 81 -4.28 -16.82 -14.01
C TYR A 81 -2.95 -16.05 -13.88
N PHE A 82 -2.03 -16.24 -14.82
CA PHE A 82 -0.79 -15.46 -14.89
C PHE A 82 -1.06 -13.96 -14.99
N ILE A 83 -1.88 -13.54 -15.97
CA ILE A 83 -2.23 -12.13 -16.19
C ILE A 83 -3.03 -11.57 -15.01
N ALA A 84 -4.00 -12.32 -14.48
CA ALA A 84 -4.74 -11.92 -13.29
C ALA A 84 -3.82 -11.70 -12.09
N THR A 85 -2.79 -12.54 -11.92
CA THR A 85 -1.78 -12.35 -10.86
C THR A 85 -0.97 -11.08 -11.05
N CYS A 86 -0.54 -10.78 -12.29
CA CYS A 86 0.11 -9.50 -12.60
C CYS A 86 -0.75 -8.31 -12.19
N PHE A 87 -2.04 -8.34 -12.54
CA PHE A 87 -2.99 -7.29 -12.17
C PHE A 87 -3.15 -7.16 -10.66
N VAL A 88 -3.22 -8.26 -9.92
CA VAL A 88 -3.30 -8.23 -8.45
C VAL A 88 -2.02 -7.66 -7.83
N ILE A 89 -0.83 -8.05 -8.32
CA ILE A 89 0.46 -7.52 -7.84
C ILE A 89 0.53 -6.00 -8.07
N ILE A 90 0.22 -5.55 -9.29
CA ILE A 90 0.21 -4.11 -9.63
C ILE A 90 -0.80 -3.37 -8.76
N ASN A 91 -2.02 -3.90 -8.64
CA ASN A 91 -3.08 -3.28 -7.86
C ASN A 91 -2.68 -3.11 -6.39
N SER A 92 -2.13 -4.17 -5.79
CA SER A 92 -1.64 -4.18 -4.41
C SER A 92 -0.51 -3.16 -4.20
N TRP A 93 0.46 -3.11 -5.11
CA TRP A 93 1.57 -2.15 -5.03
C TRP A 93 1.09 -0.71 -5.16
N VAL A 94 0.25 -0.41 -6.16
CA VAL A 94 -0.30 0.94 -6.35
C VAL A 94 -1.11 1.37 -5.14
N GLN A 95 -1.93 0.47 -4.56
CA GLN A 95 -2.76 0.79 -3.40
C GLN A 95 -1.92 1.12 -2.18
N THR A 96 -0.90 0.31 -1.90
CA THR A 96 -0.02 0.49 -0.74
C THR A 96 0.88 1.70 -0.90
N ALA A 97 1.41 1.96 -2.09
CA ALA A 97 2.18 3.16 -2.40
C ALA A 97 1.33 4.43 -2.27
N TRP A 98 0.10 4.42 -2.79
CA TRP A 98 -0.84 5.53 -2.64
C TRP A 98 -1.21 5.77 -1.17
N GLY A 99 -1.51 4.71 -0.42
CA GLY A 99 -1.81 4.77 1.00
C GLY A 99 -0.68 5.38 1.83
N ALA A 100 0.56 4.97 1.57
CA ALA A 100 1.74 5.46 2.29
C ALA A 100 2.12 6.90 1.90
N LEU A 101 2.12 7.23 0.60
CA LEU A 101 2.63 8.51 0.09
C LEU A 101 1.58 9.62 0.08
N VAL A 102 0.34 9.30 -0.31
CA VAL A 102 -0.72 10.31 -0.52
C VAL A 102 -1.61 10.38 0.71
N LEU A 103 -2.14 9.23 1.16
CA LEU A 103 -3.05 9.19 2.31
C LEU A 103 -2.32 9.19 3.66
N CYS A 104 -0.99 9.19 3.64
CA CYS A 104 -0.20 9.37 4.84
C CYS A 104 -0.51 8.33 5.93
N TRP A 105 -0.75 7.07 5.52
CA TRP A 105 -1.21 6.03 6.44
C TRP A 105 -0.30 5.90 7.68
N PRO A 106 -0.89 5.75 8.87
CA PRO A 106 -0.12 5.61 10.10
C PRO A 106 0.81 4.39 10.01
N ILE A 107 2.10 4.63 10.27
CA ILE A 107 3.11 3.59 10.27
C ILE A 107 2.99 2.84 11.59
N SER A 108 2.67 1.55 11.52
CA SER A 108 2.65 0.68 12.68
C SER A 108 3.21 -0.70 12.35
N VAL A 109 3.81 -1.35 13.35
CA VAL A 109 4.32 -2.73 13.21
C VAL A 109 3.19 -3.68 12.80
N THR A 110 2.00 -3.51 13.37
CA THR A 110 0.83 -4.35 13.06
C THR A 110 0.40 -4.21 11.61
N SER A 111 0.29 -2.98 11.07
CA SER A 111 -0.02 -2.78 9.65
C SER A 111 1.03 -3.41 8.73
N SER A 112 2.30 -3.35 9.11
CA SER A 112 3.38 -3.96 8.34
C SER A 112 3.32 -5.48 8.35
N MET A 113 2.96 -6.09 9.48
CA MET A 113 2.77 -7.55 9.57
C MET A 113 1.58 -8.01 8.72
N ILE A 114 0.45 -7.30 8.76
CA ILE A 114 -0.73 -7.64 7.94
C ILE A 114 -0.38 -7.59 6.45
N LEU A 115 0.29 -6.53 6.00
CA LEU A 115 0.73 -6.38 4.61
C LEU A 115 1.80 -7.40 4.21
N PHE A 116 2.69 -7.80 5.13
CA PHE A 116 3.65 -8.88 4.89
C PHE A 116 2.94 -10.20 4.59
N PHE A 117 1.96 -10.60 5.41
CA PHE A 117 1.20 -11.84 5.16
C PHE A 117 0.30 -11.76 3.91
N GLY A 118 -0.23 -10.57 3.61
CA GLY A 118 -0.91 -10.31 2.34
C GLY A 118 -0.01 -10.57 1.13
N ASN A 119 1.22 -10.06 1.16
CA ASN A 119 2.21 -10.29 0.10
C ASN A 119 2.68 -11.75 0.06
N LEU A 120 2.84 -12.43 1.20
CA LEU A 120 3.15 -13.86 1.24
C LEU A 120 2.03 -14.69 0.58
N SER A 121 0.77 -14.33 0.82
CA SER A 121 -0.37 -14.96 0.13
C SER A 121 -0.35 -14.71 -1.38
N CYS A 122 0.09 -13.52 -1.80
CA CYS A 122 0.30 -13.20 -3.21
C CYS A 122 1.42 -14.04 -3.83
N CYS A 123 2.51 -14.29 -3.10
CA CYS A 123 3.57 -15.21 -3.55
C CYS A 123 3.04 -16.65 -3.69
N VAL A 124 2.21 -17.12 -2.76
CA VAL A 124 1.57 -18.44 -2.87
C VAL A 124 0.68 -18.52 -4.12
N ALA A 125 -0.10 -17.47 -4.41
CA ALA A 125 -0.88 -17.42 -5.63
C ALA A 125 0.01 -17.42 -6.88
N ALA A 126 1.08 -16.61 -6.89
CA ALA A 126 2.05 -16.54 -7.99
C ALA A 126 2.76 -17.88 -8.26
N LEU A 127 3.11 -18.64 -7.22
CA LEU A 127 3.70 -19.97 -7.33
C LEU A 127 2.69 -21.06 -7.73
N SER A 128 1.40 -20.74 -7.74
CA SER A 128 0.33 -21.72 -7.95
C SER A 128 -0.49 -21.44 -9.22
N ILE A 129 0.03 -20.67 -10.19
CA ILE A 129 -0.72 -20.32 -11.42
C ILE A 129 -1.16 -21.54 -12.26
N THR A 130 -0.43 -22.65 -12.16
CA THR A 130 -0.75 -23.94 -12.82
C THR A 130 -1.65 -24.83 -11.96
N ASN A 131 -2.01 -24.40 -10.75
CA ASN A 131 -2.92 -25.10 -9.85
C ASN A 131 -4.02 -24.14 -9.37
N PRO A 132 -5.14 -24.05 -10.12
CA PRO A 132 -6.20 -23.07 -9.88
C PRO A 132 -6.80 -23.09 -8.47
N SER A 133 -6.93 -24.25 -7.82
CA SER A 133 -7.46 -24.31 -6.46
C SER A 133 -6.50 -23.68 -5.44
N ARG A 134 -5.20 -23.96 -5.55
CA ARG A 134 -4.17 -23.30 -4.72
C ARG A 134 -4.05 -21.82 -5.03
N TRP A 135 -4.17 -21.44 -6.31
CA TRP A 135 -4.19 -20.04 -6.72
C TRP A 135 -5.34 -19.26 -6.07
N LEU A 136 -6.57 -19.80 -6.13
CA LEU A 136 -7.75 -19.19 -5.52
C LEU A 136 -7.62 -19.09 -3.99
N MET A 137 -7.00 -20.08 -3.35
CA MET A 137 -6.68 -20.03 -1.92
C MET A 137 -5.70 -18.90 -1.59
N GLY A 138 -4.63 -18.75 -2.40
CA GLY A 138 -3.69 -17.64 -2.26
C GLY A 138 -4.39 -16.28 -2.41
N MET A 139 -5.27 -16.14 -3.40
CA MET A 139 -6.06 -14.92 -3.61
C MET A 139 -7.06 -14.66 -2.48
N ALA A 140 -7.69 -15.69 -1.93
CA ALA A 140 -8.54 -15.55 -0.74
C ALA A 140 -7.72 -14.99 0.44
N GLY A 141 -6.49 -15.46 0.63
CA GLY A 141 -5.53 -14.91 1.59
C GLY A 141 -5.22 -13.43 1.35
N VAL A 142 -4.92 -13.04 0.09
CA VAL A 142 -4.66 -11.64 -0.28
C VAL A 142 -5.84 -10.74 0.12
N ILE A 143 -7.07 -11.12 -0.25
CA ILE A 143 -8.27 -10.33 0.07
C ILE A 143 -8.55 -10.34 1.58
N PHE A 144 -8.35 -11.46 2.27
CA PHE A 144 -8.49 -11.56 3.72
C PHE A 144 -7.58 -10.57 4.46
N PHE A 145 -6.29 -10.51 4.11
CA PHE A 145 -5.37 -9.57 4.73
C PHE A 145 -5.69 -8.11 4.33
N ALA A 146 -6.20 -7.86 3.13
CA ALA A 146 -6.71 -6.54 2.76
C ALA A 146 -7.89 -6.10 3.65
N VAL A 147 -8.84 -7.01 3.92
CA VAL A 147 -9.97 -6.74 4.84
C VAL A 147 -9.49 -6.51 6.26
N LEU A 148 -8.55 -7.33 6.74
CA LEU A 148 -7.96 -7.17 8.08
C LEU A 148 -7.27 -5.80 8.22
N MET A 149 -6.59 -5.35 7.16
CA MET A 149 -5.97 -4.03 7.10
C MET A 149 -7.02 -2.91 7.20
N GLN A 150 -8.15 -3.04 6.50
CA GLN A 150 -9.26 -2.06 6.59
C GLN A 150 -9.86 -1.98 8.00
N PHE A 151 -10.03 -3.12 8.67
CA PHE A 151 -10.48 -3.14 10.07
C PHE A 151 -9.48 -2.49 11.03
N PHE A 152 -8.18 -2.73 10.81
CA PHE A 152 -7.13 -2.11 11.60
C PHE A 152 -7.13 -0.58 11.43
N PHE A 153 -7.27 -0.08 10.20
CA PHE A 153 -7.38 1.36 9.94
C PHE A 153 -8.60 1.99 10.60
N ARG A 154 -9.75 1.31 10.57
CA ARG A 154 -10.94 1.77 11.27
C ARG A 154 -10.69 1.93 12.77
N LYS A 155 -9.96 1.01 13.39
CA LYS A 155 -9.64 1.06 14.83
C LYS A 155 -8.71 2.21 15.20
N GLN A 156 -7.77 2.57 14.32
CA GLN A 156 -6.80 3.65 14.56
C GLN A 156 -7.35 5.07 14.30
N GLN A 157 -8.68 5.23 14.19
CA GLN A 157 -9.30 6.49 13.77
C GLN A 157 -8.78 7.00 12.40
N GLY A 158 -8.21 6.15 11.55
CA GLY A 158 -7.77 6.56 10.21
C GLY A 158 -8.91 7.06 9.31
N TRP A 159 -10.16 6.84 9.73
CA TRP A 159 -11.36 7.34 9.06
C TRP A 159 -11.82 8.71 9.57
N SER A 160 -11.22 9.26 10.63
CA SER A 160 -11.61 10.57 11.19
C SER A 160 -11.35 11.72 10.23
N THR A 161 -10.39 11.54 9.32
CA THR A 161 -10.03 12.51 8.27
C THR A 161 -10.79 12.29 6.96
N LEU A 162 -11.59 11.22 6.85
CA LEU A 162 -12.36 10.89 5.66
C LEU A 162 -13.75 11.52 5.68
N THR A 163 -14.25 11.93 4.50
CA THR A 163 -15.62 12.41 4.35
C THR A 163 -16.63 11.29 4.61
N GLN A 164 -17.87 11.65 4.99
CA GLN A 164 -18.94 10.68 5.26
C GLN A 164 -19.22 9.77 4.05
N ASP A 165 -19.09 10.30 2.83
CA ASP A 165 -19.27 9.51 1.60
C ASP A 165 -18.12 8.52 1.39
N ALA A 166 -16.87 8.91 1.69
CA ALA A 166 -15.73 7.99 1.64
C ALA A 166 -15.87 6.85 2.67
N ILE A 167 -16.41 7.14 3.86
CA ILE A 167 -16.70 6.12 4.88
C ILE A 167 -17.76 5.12 4.41
N LYS A 168 -18.83 5.59 3.74
CA LYS A 168 -19.85 4.71 3.16
C LYS A 168 -19.25 3.79 2.09
N HIS A 169 -18.41 4.35 1.21
CA HIS A 169 -17.71 3.57 0.18
C HIS A 169 -16.74 2.56 0.79
N ALA A 170 -16.00 2.91 1.84
CA ALA A 170 -15.10 1.98 2.54
C ALA A 170 -15.87 0.81 3.18
N LYS A 171 -17.00 1.09 3.84
CA LYS A 171 -17.88 0.05 4.42
C LYS A 171 -18.44 -0.89 3.34
N LEU A 172 -18.89 -0.33 2.22
CA LEU A 172 -19.37 -1.12 1.09
C LEU A 172 -18.23 -2.00 0.52
N GLY A 173 -17.03 -1.44 0.37
CA GLY A 173 -15.85 -2.18 -0.08
C GLY A 173 -15.51 -3.36 0.82
N ILE A 174 -15.54 -3.17 2.15
CA ILE A 174 -15.34 -4.27 3.11
C ILE A 174 -16.38 -5.38 2.92
N ALA A 175 -17.66 -5.03 2.76
CA ALA A 175 -18.72 -6.01 2.55
C ALA A 175 -18.51 -6.81 1.25
N VAL A 176 -18.15 -6.11 0.16
CA VAL A 176 -17.83 -6.75 -1.13
C VAL A 176 -16.64 -7.69 -1.00
N TYR A 177 -15.55 -7.27 -0.34
CA TYR A 177 -14.38 -8.12 -0.14
C TYR A 177 -14.68 -9.36 0.72
N ILE A 178 -15.50 -9.24 1.77
CA ILE A 178 -15.93 -10.40 2.55
C ILE A 178 -16.73 -11.38 1.68
N GLY A 179 -17.66 -10.88 0.87
CA GLY A 179 -18.39 -11.70 -0.09
C GLY A 179 -17.47 -12.41 -1.08
N LEU A 180 -16.45 -11.72 -1.60
CA LEU A 180 -15.45 -12.29 -2.50
C LEU A 180 -14.59 -13.37 -1.82
N ILE A 181 -14.21 -13.21 -0.55
CA ILE A 181 -13.49 -14.26 0.20
C ILE A 181 -14.33 -15.53 0.26
N ILE A 182 -15.60 -15.41 0.64
CA ILE A 182 -16.50 -16.57 0.73
C ILE A 182 -16.65 -17.24 -0.64
N LEU A 183 -16.85 -16.45 -1.69
CA LEU A 183 -16.94 -16.95 -3.06
C LEU A 183 -15.68 -17.71 -3.48
N LEU A 184 -14.49 -17.16 -3.21
CA LEU A 184 -13.22 -17.81 -3.51
C LEU A 184 -13.06 -19.13 -2.75
N LEU A 185 -13.40 -19.16 -1.45
CA LEU A 185 -13.34 -20.40 -0.66
C LEU A 185 -14.30 -21.47 -1.18
N ILE A 186 -15.50 -21.09 -1.66
CA ILE A 186 -16.42 -22.01 -2.33
C ILE A 186 -15.79 -22.54 -3.63
N MET A 187 -15.21 -21.67 -4.45
CA MET A 187 -14.52 -22.08 -5.69
C MET A 187 -13.34 -23.03 -5.42
N VAL A 188 -12.56 -22.77 -4.36
CA VAL A 188 -11.48 -23.66 -3.90
C VAL A 188 -12.05 -25.03 -3.54
N ALA A 189 -13.13 -25.08 -2.74
CA ALA A 189 -13.75 -26.34 -2.34
C ALA A 189 -14.28 -27.12 -3.56
N ILE A 190 -14.95 -26.43 -4.50
CA ILE A 190 -15.46 -27.04 -5.73
C ILE A 190 -14.33 -27.65 -6.55
N LEU A 191 -13.25 -26.90 -6.84
CA LEU A 191 -12.14 -27.41 -7.64
C LEU A 191 -11.31 -28.48 -6.92
N SER A 192 -11.25 -28.45 -5.59
CA SER A 192 -10.52 -29.46 -4.80
C SER A 192 -11.27 -30.78 -4.75
N LEU A 193 -12.62 -30.75 -4.74
CA LEU A 193 -13.47 -31.94 -4.72
C LEU A 193 -13.75 -32.49 -6.12
N PHE A 194 -13.91 -31.59 -7.10
CA PHE A 194 -14.29 -31.93 -8.48
C PHE A 194 -13.36 -31.20 -9.46
N PRO A 195 -12.13 -31.69 -9.67
CA PRO A 195 -11.19 -31.10 -10.62
C PRO A 195 -11.77 -31.21 -12.04
N ASN A 196 -12.16 -30.08 -12.62
CA ASN A 196 -12.78 -30.00 -13.93
C ASN A 196 -12.19 -28.84 -14.72
N LYS A 197 -11.62 -29.16 -15.89
CA LYS A 197 -11.00 -28.19 -16.80
C LYS A 197 -11.94 -27.03 -17.17
N TRP A 198 -13.23 -27.30 -17.37
CA TRP A 198 -14.19 -26.24 -17.71
C TRP A 198 -14.40 -25.25 -16.58
N LEU A 199 -14.37 -25.72 -15.32
CA LEU A 199 -14.46 -24.86 -14.15
C LEU A 199 -13.18 -24.05 -13.97
N GLU A 200 -12.02 -24.64 -14.24
CA GLU A 200 -10.75 -23.92 -14.23
C GLU A 200 -10.71 -22.80 -15.28
N ILE A 201 -11.17 -23.07 -16.51
CA ILE A 201 -11.27 -22.04 -17.54
C ILE A 201 -12.24 -20.92 -17.12
N LEU A 202 -13.42 -21.29 -16.62
CA LEU A 202 -14.43 -20.33 -16.17
C LEU A 202 -13.90 -19.44 -15.04
N PHE A 203 -13.26 -20.04 -14.04
CA PHE A 203 -12.70 -19.31 -12.90
C PHE A 203 -11.49 -18.47 -13.29
N GLY A 204 -10.67 -18.92 -14.24
CA GLY A 204 -9.59 -18.11 -14.83
C GLY A 204 -10.12 -16.86 -15.54
N PHE A 205 -11.20 -17.00 -16.31
CA PHE A 205 -11.86 -15.86 -16.95
C PHE A 205 -12.45 -14.89 -15.92
N LEU A 206 -13.17 -15.40 -14.92
CA LEU A 206 -13.71 -14.58 -13.83
C LEU A 206 -12.60 -13.86 -13.05
N ALA A 207 -11.48 -14.54 -12.77
CA ALA A 207 -10.32 -13.95 -12.11
C ALA A 207 -9.75 -12.77 -12.90
N LEU A 208 -9.63 -12.90 -14.23
CA LEU A 208 -9.15 -11.82 -15.09
C LEU A 208 -10.13 -10.63 -15.12
N VAL A 209 -11.43 -10.90 -15.24
CA VAL A 209 -12.46 -9.84 -15.24
C VAL A 209 -12.50 -9.11 -13.90
N PHE A 210 -12.52 -9.83 -12.77
CA PHE A 210 -12.57 -9.22 -11.46
C PHE A 210 -11.29 -8.45 -11.11
N SER A 211 -10.11 -8.96 -11.46
CA SER A 211 -8.85 -8.22 -11.25
C SER A 211 -8.77 -6.96 -12.11
N SER A 212 -9.25 -7.00 -13.34
CA SER A 212 -9.36 -5.80 -14.21
C SER A 212 -10.33 -4.76 -13.65
N LEU A 213 -11.51 -5.21 -13.19
CA LEU A 213 -12.49 -4.34 -12.55
C LEU A 213 -11.96 -3.73 -11.24
N ALA A 214 -11.20 -4.50 -10.46
CA ALA A 214 -10.56 -4.02 -9.24
C ALA A 214 -9.55 -2.90 -9.53
N LEU A 215 -8.68 -3.08 -10.55
CA LEU A 215 -7.76 -2.04 -11.02
C LEU A 215 -8.50 -0.77 -11.46
N TYR A 216 -9.56 -0.93 -12.26
CA TYR A 216 -10.37 0.19 -12.74
C TYR A 216 -11.03 0.94 -11.58
N TRP A 217 -11.65 0.21 -10.64
CA TRP A 217 -12.31 0.80 -9.49
C TRP A 217 -11.31 1.50 -8.57
N GLN A 218 -10.14 0.90 -8.34
CA GLN A 218 -9.06 1.52 -7.57
C GLN A 218 -8.58 2.82 -8.24
N HIS A 219 -8.39 2.81 -9.56
CA HIS A 219 -8.01 4.00 -10.30
C HIS A 219 -9.03 5.14 -10.13
N LEU A 220 -10.32 4.84 -10.28
CA LEU A 220 -11.39 5.81 -10.05
C LEU A 220 -11.41 6.34 -8.62
N GLY A 221 -11.18 5.47 -7.63
CA GLY A 221 -11.08 5.86 -6.21
C GLY A 221 -9.97 6.88 -5.99
N MET A 222 -8.76 6.59 -6.48
CA MET A 222 -7.60 7.48 -6.36
C MET A 222 -7.82 8.83 -7.08
N GLN A 223 -8.47 8.86 -8.24
CA GLN A 223 -8.79 10.11 -8.93
C GLN A 223 -9.76 10.99 -8.13
N ARG A 224 -10.76 10.38 -7.47
CA ARG A 224 -11.71 11.11 -6.60
C ARG A 224 -11.01 11.64 -5.35
N GLU A 225 -10.16 10.85 -4.71
CA GLU A 225 -9.35 11.28 -3.57
C GLU A 225 -8.41 12.42 -3.94
N LYS A 226 -7.76 12.33 -5.11
CA LYS A 226 -6.90 13.39 -5.64
C LYS A 226 -7.66 14.70 -5.86
N ALA A 227 -8.89 14.63 -6.36
CA ALA A 227 -9.75 15.79 -6.54
C ALA A 227 -10.17 16.42 -5.19
N GLY A 228 -10.43 15.59 -4.18
CA GLY A 228 -10.81 16.05 -2.84
C GLY A 228 -9.66 16.65 -2.02
N LEU A 229 -8.42 16.23 -2.25
CA LEU A 229 -7.27 16.64 -1.43
C LEU A 229 -6.62 17.97 -1.87
N HIS A 230 -7.16 18.71 -2.85
CA HIS A 230 -6.55 19.94 -3.41
C HIS A 230 -5.02 19.81 -3.58
N ILE A 231 -4.52 18.64 -3.99
CA ILE A 231 -3.10 18.41 -4.19
C ILE A 231 -2.70 19.17 -5.45
N ALA A 232 -2.35 20.45 -5.25
CA ALA A 232 -1.56 21.22 -6.18
C ALA A 232 -0.27 20.44 -6.46
N ARG A 233 0.14 20.45 -7.73
CA ARG A 233 1.22 19.69 -8.40
C ARG A 233 2.58 19.52 -7.69
N VAL A 234 2.80 20.08 -6.50
CA VAL A 234 4.13 20.33 -5.94
C VAL A 234 4.79 19.06 -5.34
N LEU A 235 4.04 18.17 -4.69
CA LEU A 235 4.64 17.01 -4.00
C LEU A 235 4.97 15.81 -4.90
N PHE A 236 4.26 15.66 -6.03
CA PHE A 236 4.48 14.53 -6.94
C PHE A 236 5.74 14.75 -7.81
N ILE A 237 6.04 15.98 -8.24
CA ILE A 237 7.24 16.25 -9.05
C ILE A 237 8.51 16.12 -8.21
N GLN A 238 8.49 16.51 -6.94
CA GLN A 238 9.68 16.45 -6.10
C GLN A 238 10.00 15.02 -5.64
N ASN A 239 8.99 14.18 -5.38
CA ASN A 239 9.21 12.83 -4.85
C ASN A 239 9.30 11.73 -5.94
N SER A 240 8.58 11.86 -7.06
CA SER A 240 8.71 10.91 -8.18
C SER A 240 10.08 11.00 -8.85
N THR A 241 10.67 12.20 -8.93
CA THR A 241 12.01 12.39 -9.51
C THR A 241 13.09 11.79 -8.59
N VAL A 242 12.96 11.92 -7.27
CA VAL A 242 13.93 11.35 -6.31
C VAL A 242 13.83 9.82 -6.23
N VAL A 243 12.61 9.25 -6.30
CA VAL A 243 12.43 7.79 -6.31
C VAL A 243 12.95 7.17 -7.61
N TRP A 244 12.69 7.78 -8.77
CA TRP A 244 13.24 7.33 -10.05
C TRP A 244 14.76 7.51 -10.14
N VAL A 245 15.30 8.63 -9.65
CA VAL A 245 16.75 8.88 -9.62
C VAL A 245 17.47 7.94 -8.66
N ARG A 246 16.88 7.58 -7.50
CA ARG A 246 17.51 6.61 -6.59
C ARG A 246 17.43 5.16 -7.09
N LEU A 247 16.37 4.78 -7.80
CA LEU A 247 16.25 3.45 -8.42
C LEU A 247 17.23 3.26 -9.59
N THR A 248 17.55 4.30 -10.36
CA THR A 248 18.55 4.23 -11.44
C THR A 248 20.00 4.28 -10.92
N THR A 249 20.24 4.82 -9.72
CA THR A 249 21.57 4.83 -9.09
C THR A 249 21.86 3.60 -8.21
N CYS A 250 20.90 2.69 -8.04
CA CYS A 250 21.13 1.47 -7.28
C CYS A 250 21.81 0.42 -8.19
N PRO A 251 22.97 -0.16 -7.82
CA PRO A 251 23.74 -1.07 -8.69
C PRO A 251 22.97 -2.35 -9.06
N ILE A 252 21.89 -2.69 -8.36
CA ILE A 252 20.98 -3.80 -8.69
C ILE A 252 20.08 -3.46 -9.90
N GLY A 253 19.70 -2.19 -10.08
CA GLY A 253 18.90 -1.74 -11.23
C GLY A 253 19.69 -1.70 -12.55
N MET A 254 21.01 -1.55 -12.48
CA MET A 254 21.88 -1.51 -13.67
C MET A 254 22.14 -2.91 -14.26
N LEU A 255 21.87 -3.98 -13.50
CA LEU A 255 22.03 -5.37 -13.93
C LEU A 255 20.80 -5.93 -14.67
N LEU A 256 19.62 -5.34 -14.50
CA LEU A 256 18.38 -5.74 -15.18
C LEU A 256 18.10 -5.01 -16.50
N LEU A 257 18.91 -4.00 -16.86
CA LEU A 257 18.79 -3.24 -18.12
C LEU A 257 19.83 -3.62 -19.18
N LYS A 258 20.65 -4.65 -18.91
CA LYS A 258 21.69 -5.14 -19.82
C LYS A 258 21.65 -6.65 -20.10
N GLY A 259 20.55 -7.32 -19.75
CA GLY A 259 20.27 -8.72 -20.10
C GLY A 259 19.18 -8.81 -21.14
#